data_AF-A0A7C2AV27-F1
#
_entry.id   AF-A0A7C2AV27-F1
#
_cell.length_a   1.000
_cell.length_b   1.000
_cell.length_c   1.000
_cell.angle_alpha   90.00
_cell.angle_beta   90.00
_cell.angle_gamma   90.00
#
_symmetry.space_group_name_H-M   'P 1'
#
loop_
_entity.id
_entity.type
_entity.pdbx_description
1 polymer ?
#
loop_
_entity_poly.entity_id
_entity_poly.type
_entity_poly.pdbx_seq_one_letter_code
_entity_poly.pdbx_strand_id
1 'polypeptide(L)'
;MFYFFVNEPTNNMGKAWLFNGYENTLNSYNNHFDVISEHFNLIKKAPLFYNLDDCFISHAGISKFFKRKLPSNFREDLNLLNDFVYRRLDNEHSILWTREKLLDLGKLQIVGHTRKIDVLFDKKNNVVYIDTSCYGGNKLSAVIVENNNVIDILSVSTNEKDIQKLSFPH
;
A
#
# COMPACT_ATOMS: atom_id res chain seq x y z
N MET A 1 -6.33 0.63 -9.06
CA MET A 1 -5.77 0.28 -10.38
C MET A 1 -6.69 -0.66 -11.15
N PHE A 2 -6.86 -1.92 -10.72
CA PHE A 2 -7.74 -2.91 -11.37
C PHE A 2 -9.16 -2.38 -11.69
N TYR A 3 -9.87 -1.85 -10.69
CA TYR A 3 -11.20 -1.27 -10.88
C TYR A 3 -11.23 -0.20 -11.99
N PHE A 4 -10.29 0.75 -11.96
CA PHE A 4 -10.19 1.82 -12.95
C PHE A 4 -9.85 1.28 -14.33
N PHE A 5 -8.98 0.28 -14.44
CA PHE A 5 -8.65 -0.29 -15.74
C PHE A 5 -9.89 -0.87 -16.45
N VAL A 6 -10.75 -1.56 -15.71
CA VAL A 6 -11.95 -2.19 -16.28
C VAL A 6 -13.07 -1.19 -16.55
N ASN A 7 -13.31 -0.23 -15.64
CA ASN A 7 -14.47 0.68 -15.72
C ASN A 7 -14.14 2.05 -16.36
N GLU A 8 -12.89 2.49 -16.26
CA GLU A 8 -12.42 3.82 -16.69
C GLU A 8 -11.01 3.71 -17.33
N PRO A 9 -10.83 2.98 -18.44
CA PRO A 9 -9.49 2.66 -18.98
C PRO A 9 -8.66 3.89 -19.39
N THR A 10 -9.28 5.05 -19.60
CA THR A 10 -8.59 6.31 -19.89
C THR A 10 -8.01 6.97 -18.63
N ASN A 11 -8.46 6.57 -17.43
CA ASN A 11 -7.98 7.04 -16.14
C ASN A 11 -6.50 6.65 -15.95
N ASN A 12 -5.69 7.59 -15.46
CA ASN A 12 -4.25 7.38 -15.26
C ASN A 12 -3.95 6.20 -14.31
N MET A 13 -4.79 5.99 -13.29
CA MET A 13 -4.66 4.83 -12.38
C MET A 13 -4.95 3.49 -13.08
N GLY A 14 -5.82 3.48 -14.09
CA GLY A 14 -6.09 2.31 -14.93
C GLY A 14 -4.89 2.02 -15.83
N LYS A 15 -4.40 3.05 -16.55
CA LYS A 15 -3.23 2.93 -17.45
C LYS A 15 -1.98 2.43 -16.73
N ALA A 16 -1.72 2.93 -15.53
CA ALA A 16 -0.57 2.50 -14.74
C ALA A 16 -0.61 1.00 -14.44
N TRP A 17 -1.78 0.34 -14.47
CA TRP A 17 -1.90 -1.07 -14.10
C TRP A 17 -1.21 -2.00 -15.10
N LEU A 18 -1.16 -1.60 -16.37
CA LEU A 18 -0.46 -2.31 -17.43
C LEU A 18 1.02 -2.57 -17.11
N PHE A 19 1.61 -1.76 -16.24
CA PHE A 19 3.01 -1.87 -15.84
C PHE A 19 3.20 -2.51 -14.45
N ASN A 20 2.13 -2.97 -13.81
CA ASN A 20 2.11 -3.44 -12.42
C ASN A 20 1.49 -4.84 -12.27
N GLY A 21 1.85 -5.77 -13.16
CA GLY A 21 1.51 -7.20 -13.02
C GLY A 21 0.02 -7.54 -13.23
N TYR A 22 -0.69 -6.75 -14.05
CA TYR A 22 -2.12 -6.90 -14.30
C TYR A 22 -2.53 -8.27 -14.87
N GLU A 23 -1.67 -8.88 -15.68
CA GLU A 23 -1.94 -10.13 -16.42
C GLU A 23 -2.38 -11.26 -15.50
N ASN A 24 -1.71 -11.42 -14.36
CA ASN A 24 -2.04 -12.48 -13.39
C ASN A 24 -3.38 -12.26 -12.71
N THR A 25 -3.72 -11.00 -12.43
CA THR A 25 -5.04 -10.69 -11.90
C THR A 25 -6.10 -11.00 -12.95
N LEU A 26 -5.92 -10.59 -14.21
CA LEU A 26 -6.90 -10.92 -15.27
C LEU A 26 -7.03 -12.44 -15.45
N ASN A 27 -5.90 -13.16 -15.48
CA ASN A 27 -5.88 -14.61 -15.60
C ASN A 27 -6.55 -15.30 -14.40
N SER A 28 -6.45 -14.77 -13.19
CA SER A 28 -7.14 -15.36 -12.02
C SER A 28 -8.67 -15.21 -12.09
N TYR A 29 -9.18 -14.32 -12.93
CA TYR A 29 -10.62 -14.20 -13.21
C TYR A 29 -11.07 -15.03 -14.42
N ASN A 30 -10.19 -15.77 -15.11
CA ASN A 30 -10.62 -16.67 -16.18
C ASN A 30 -11.62 -17.69 -15.60
N ASN A 31 -12.81 -17.78 -16.20
CA ASN A 31 -13.95 -18.58 -15.72
C ASN A 31 -14.57 -18.12 -14.39
N HIS A 32 -14.19 -16.95 -13.86
CA HIS A 32 -14.71 -16.36 -12.63
C HIS A 32 -15.17 -14.91 -12.83
N PHE A 33 -15.61 -14.56 -14.05
CA PHE A 33 -16.08 -13.20 -14.35
C PHE A 33 -17.39 -12.84 -13.63
N ASP A 34 -18.15 -13.84 -13.20
CA ASP A 34 -19.39 -13.69 -12.43
C ASP A 34 -19.17 -13.00 -11.08
N VAL A 35 -18.01 -13.19 -10.44
CA VAL A 35 -17.70 -12.58 -9.12
C VAL A 35 -17.02 -11.21 -9.20
N ILE A 36 -16.65 -10.73 -10.40
CA ILE A 36 -15.88 -9.48 -10.55
C ILE A 36 -16.63 -8.27 -9.99
N SER A 37 -17.95 -8.22 -10.17
CA SER A 37 -18.80 -7.13 -9.67
C SER A 37 -18.82 -7.09 -8.14
N GLU A 38 -18.87 -8.26 -7.49
CA GLU A 38 -18.79 -8.38 -6.04
C GLU A 38 -17.43 -7.90 -5.52
N HIS A 39 -16.34 -8.38 -6.12
CA HIS A 39 -14.99 -7.96 -5.74
C HIS A 39 -14.76 -6.46 -5.95
N PHE A 40 -15.30 -5.87 -7.02
CA PHE A 40 -15.28 -4.42 -7.21
C PHE A 40 -16.04 -3.66 -6.13
N ASN A 41 -17.16 -4.20 -5.63
CA ASN A 41 -17.87 -3.59 -4.51
C ASN A 41 -17.04 -3.63 -3.22
N LEU A 42 -16.24 -4.68 -3.00
CA LEU A 42 -15.29 -4.73 -1.88
C LEU A 42 -14.16 -3.72 -2.05
N ILE A 43 -13.52 -3.66 -3.23
CA ILE A 43 -12.41 -2.75 -3.53
C ILE A 43 -12.83 -1.29 -3.35
N LYS A 44 -14.03 -0.90 -3.83
CA LYS A 44 -14.54 0.48 -3.68
C LYS A 44 -14.77 0.89 -2.21
N LYS A 45 -15.07 -0.08 -1.35
CA LYS A 45 -15.34 0.16 0.08
C LYS A 45 -14.07 0.12 0.94
N ALA A 46 -12.97 -0.41 0.42
CA ALA A 46 -11.72 -0.49 1.16
C ALA A 46 -11.19 0.93 1.48
N PRO A 47 -10.88 1.24 2.75
CA PRO A 47 -10.33 2.54 3.10
C PRO A 47 -8.88 2.66 2.60
N LEU A 48 -8.43 3.90 2.35
CA LEU A 48 -7.04 4.17 1.96
C LEU A 48 -6.04 4.01 3.10
N PHE A 49 -6.52 4.15 4.33
CA PHE A 49 -5.76 3.96 5.55
C PHE A 49 -6.66 3.54 6.70
N TYR A 50 -6.04 2.95 7.73
CA TYR A 50 -6.63 2.75 9.05
C TYR A 50 -5.89 3.63 10.05
N ASN A 51 -6.62 4.45 10.79
CA ASN A 51 -6.09 5.23 11.90
C ASN A 51 -6.57 4.58 13.21
N LEU A 52 -5.77 3.65 13.72
CA LEU A 52 -6.03 2.93 14.96
C LEU A 52 -5.38 3.68 16.14
N ASP A 53 -5.69 3.30 17.37
CA ASP A 53 -5.10 3.94 18.56
C ASP A 53 -3.57 3.79 18.57
N ASP A 54 -3.08 2.59 18.25
CA ASP A 54 -1.66 2.26 18.31
C ASP A 54 -0.87 2.57 17.03
N CYS A 55 -1.52 2.69 15.88
CA CYS A 55 -0.81 2.88 14.61
C CYS A 55 -1.68 3.45 13.48
N PHE A 56 -0.99 3.95 12.46
CA PHE A 56 -1.55 4.39 11.20
C PHE A 56 -1.11 3.44 10.08
N ILE A 57 -2.04 2.74 9.45
CA ILE A 57 -1.74 1.72 8.43
C ILE A 57 -2.18 2.25 7.06
N SER A 58 -1.30 2.21 6.07
CA SER A 58 -1.64 2.56 4.69
C SER A 58 -0.73 1.88 3.67
N HIS A 59 -1.06 1.96 2.39
CA HIS A 59 -0.26 1.30 1.36
C HIS A 59 1.18 1.86 1.25
N ALA A 60 1.33 3.18 1.06
CA ALA A 60 2.63 3.83 0.87
C ALA A 60 2.99 4.89 1.93
N GLY A 61 2.06 5.27 2.82
CA GLY A 61 2.30 6.27 3.87
C GLY A 61 2.06 7.72 3.45
N ILE A 62 2.21 8.65 4.41
CA ILE A 62 2.05 10.08 4.16
C ILE A 62 3.41 10.70 3.82
N SER A 63 3.58 11.14 2.56
CA SER A 63 4.85 11.75 2.14
C SER A 63 5.16 13.04 2.89
N LYS A 64 6.44 13.21 3.25
CA LYS A 64 6.98 14.46 3.79
C LYS A 64 6.80 15.65 2.83
N PHE A 65 6.65 15.39 1.53
CA PHE A 65 6.31 16.40 0.53
C PHE A 65 5.06 17.22 0.91
N PHE A 66 4.08 16.58 1.55
CA PHE A 66 2.83 17.24 1.92
C PHE A 66 2.89 18.05 3.21
N LYS A 67 3.99 18.02 3.97
CA LYS A 67 4.09 18.68 5.29
C LYS A 67 3.59 20.13 5.29
N ARG A 68 3.90 20.90 4.24
CA ARG A 68 3.50 22.31 4.11
C ARG A 68 2.06 22.54 3.63
N LYS A 69 1.40 21.49 3.15
CA LYS A 69 0.04 21.51 2.61
C LYS A 69 -0.99 20.89 3.57
N LEU A 70 -0.55 20.23 4.63
CA LEU A 70 -1.42 19.65 5.65
C LEU A 70 -1.95 20.74 6.61
N PRO A 71 -3.16 20.58 7.16
CA PRO A 71 -3.67 21.44 8.24
C PRO A 71 -2.69 21.49 9.40
N SER A 72 -2.50 22.65 10.06
CA SER A 72 -1.50 22.78 11.14
C SER A 72 -1.73 21.85 12.33
N ASN A 73 -2.98 21.50 12.59
CA ASN A 73 -3.44 20.63 13.69
C ASN A 73 -3.60 19.16 13.27
N PHE A 74 -3.11 18.73 12.11
CA PHE A 74 -3.32 17.36 11.61
C PHE A 74 -2.85 16.25 12.58
N ARG A 75 -1.92 16.55 13.48
CA ARG A 75 -1.42 15.58 14.47
C ARG A 75 -2.35 15.37 15.65
N GLU A 76 -3.25 16.31 15.91
CA GLU A 76 -4.27 16.18 16.96
C GLU A 76 -5.40 15.25 16.49
N ASP A 77 -5.73 15.28 15.20
CA ASP A 77 -6.69 14.39 14.58
C ASP A 77 -6.24 13.99 13.16
N LEU A 78 -5.69 12.78 13.04
CA LEU A 78 -5.26 12.24 11.74
C LEU A 78 -6.42 11.96 10.79
N ASN A 79 -7.69 11.95 11.26
CA ASN A 79 -8.83 11.80 10.36
C ASN A 79 -9.03 13.03 9.47
N LEU A 80 -8.47 14.19 9.84
CA LEU A 80 -8.39 15.38 8.98
C LEU A 80 -7.62 15.13 7.69
N LEU A 81 -6.85 14.04 7.61
CA LEU A 81 -6.13 13.64 6.40
C LEU A 81 -7.05 13.03 5.34
N ASN A 82 -8.26 12.55 5.68
CA ASN A 82 -9.16 11.85 4.74
C ASN A 82 -9.36 12.64 3.45
N ASP A 83 -10.00 13.81 3.54
CA ASP A 83 -10.26 14.66 2.37
C ASP A 83 -8.97 15.02 1.62
N PHE A 84 -7.87 15.20 2.36
CA PHE A 84 -6.59 15.55 1.77
C PHE A 84 -6.03 14.43 0.88
N VAL A 85 -6.10 13.17 1.34
CA VAL A 85 -5.55 12.02 0.63
C VAL A 85 -6.44 11.58 -0.53
N TYR A 86 -7.77 11.56 -0.36
CA TYR A 86 -8.71 11.12 -1.40
C TYR A 86 -8.68 12.01 -2.64
N ARG A 87 -8.42 13.32 -2.49
CA ARG A 87 -8.36 14.27 -3.62
C ARG A 87 -7.07 14.18 -4.44
N ARG A 88 -6.11 13.30 -4.08
CA ARG A 88 -4.76 13.28 -4.66
C ARG A 88 -4.29 11.87 -5.02
N LEU A 89 -5.20 10.93 -5.24
CA LEU A 89 -4.86 9.53 -5.49
C LEU A 89 -3.97 9.29 -6.71
N ASP A 90 -4.04 10.15 -7.71
CA ASP A 90 -3.24 10.10 -8.93
C ASP A 90 -1.88 10.82 -8.80
N ASN A 91 -1.62 11.48 -7.67
CA ASN A 91 -0.35 12.15 -7.42
C ASN A 91 0.75 11.15 -7.03
N GLU A 92 1.96 11.32 -7.56
CA GLU A 92 3.10 10.44 -7.27
C GLU A 92 3.55 10.46 -5.79
N HIS A 93 3.28 11.55 -5.07
CA HIS A 93 3.58 11.68 -3.64
C HIS A 93 2.43 11.19 -2.75
N SER A 94 1.32 10.71 -3.35
CA SER A 94 0.14 10.28 -2.61
C SER A 94 0.37 9.04 -1.75
N ILE A 95 -0.63 8.76 -0.91
CA ILE A 95 -0.67 7.60 -0.02
C ILE A 95 -0.63 6.24 -0.73
N LEU A 96 -0.85 6.22 -2.05
CA LEU A 96 -0.76 5.03 -2.88
C LEU A 96 0.58 4.90 -3.62
N TRP A 97 1.31 5.99 -3.82
CA TRP A 97 2.40 6.02 -4.81
C TRP A 97 3.76 6.41 -4.24
N THR A 98 3.80 7.11 -3.11
CA THR A 98 5.06 7.69 -2.64
C THR A 98 6.11 6.63 -2.30
N ARG A 99 7.34 6.85 -2.78
CA ARG A 99 8.54 6.10 -2.37
C ARG A 99 9.53 7.01 -1.64
N GLU A 100 9.09 8.20 -1.26
CA GLU A 100 9.92 9.21 -0.63
C GLU A 100 10.03 8.99 0.89
N LYS A 101 10.73 9.90 1.56
CA LYS A 101 10.71 9.96 3.02
C LYS A 101 9.31 10.30 3.53
N LEU A 102 8.83 9.50 4.47
CA LEU A 102 7.53 9.70 5.09
C LEU A 102 7.60 10.73 6.21
N LEU A 103 6.46 11.37 6.44
CA LEU A 103 6.30 12.39 7.48
C LEU A 103 6.09 11.74 8.83
N ASP A 104 6.78 12.18 9.87
CA ASP A 104 6.42 11.82 11.24
C ASP A 104 5.04 12.40 11.61
N LEU A 105 4.06 11.50 11.78
CA LEU A 105 2.68 11.82 12.14
C LEU A 105 2.48 12.00 13.66
N GLY A 106 3.49 11.71 14.48
CA GLY A 106 3.34 11.55 15.93
C GLY A 106 2.69 10.21 16.31
N LYS A 107 2.45 9.33 15.33
CA LYS A 107 1.89 7.98 15.47
C LYS A 107 2.66 7.03 14.56
N LEU A 108 2.87 5.79 14.98
CA LEU A 108 3.61 4.79 14.20
C LEU A 108 2.91 4.54 12.86
N GLN A 109 3.61 4.79 11.75
CA GLN A 109 3.12 4.43 10.42
C GLN A 109 3.58 3.02 10.04
N ILE A 110 2.66 2.18 9.58
CA ILE A 110 2.94 0.86 9.02
C ILE A 110 2.62 0.91 7.53
N VAL A 111 3.62 0.63 6.69
CA VAL A 111 3.51 0.81 5.24
C VAL A 111 4.09 -0.36 4.47
N GLY A 112 3.51 -0.61 3.29
CA GLY A 112 4.06 -1.50 2.28
C GLY A 112 4.74 -0.71 1.16
N HIS A 113 4.51 -1.15 -0.08
CA HIS A 113 4.88 -0.52 -1.36
C HIS A 113 6.37 -0.36 -1.67
N THR A 114 7.13 0.20 -0.73
CA THR A 114 8.58 0.36 -0.83
C THR A 114 9.27 -0.87 -0.25
N ARG A 115 9.62 -1.79 -1.16
CA ARG A 115 10.26 -3.07 -0.86
C ARG A 115 11.52 -2.91 -0.02
N LYS A 116 11.68 -3.82 0.93
CA LYS A 116 12.86 -4.00 1.78
C LYS A 116 13.26 -5.47 1.78
N ILE A 117 14.54 -5.75 2.08
CA ILE A 117 15.02 -7.12 2.26
C ILE A 117 14.41 -7.73 3.54
N ASP A 118 14.33 -6.92 4.58
CA ASP A 118 13.72 -7.23 5.87
C ASP A 118 12.79 -6.11 6.32
N VAL A 119 11.96 -6.37 7.33
CA VAL A 119 11.17 -5.31 7.98
C VAL A 119 12.11 -4.22 8.46
N LEU A 120 11.86 -2.99 8.03
CA LEU A 120 12.72 -1.84 8.33
C LEU A 120 11.97 -0.83 9.20
N PHE A 121 12.53 -0.51 10.37
CA PHE A 121 12.03 0.56 11.22
C PHE A 121 12.85 1.85 11.02
N ASP A 122 12.26 2.85 10.37
CA ASP A 122 12.75 4.23 10.39
C ASP A 122 12.29 4.92 11.69
N LYS A 123 13.12 4.78 12.73
CA LYS A 123 12.89 5.39 14.04
C LYS A 123 12.80 6.92 13.97
N LYS A 124 13.42 7.57 12.98
CA LYS A 124 13.45 9.04 12.89
C LYS A 124 12.10 9.63 12.49
N ASN A 125 11.36 8.93 11.63
CA ASN A 125 10.04 9.36 11.19
C ASN A 125 8.90 8.51 11.76
N ASN A 126 9.23 7.60 12.69
CA ASN A 126 8.31 6.64 13.31
C ASN A 126 7.52 5.81 12.27
N VAL A 127 8.25 5.13 11.37
CA VAL A 127 7.68 4.39 10.23
C VAL A 127 8.27 2.99 10.14
N VAL A 128 7.43 1.97 10.00
CA VAL A 128 7.83 0.59 9.76
C VAL A 128 7.39 0.14 8.37
N TYR A 129 8.36 -0.30 7.58
CA TYR A 129 8.16 -0.85 6.25
C TYR A 129 8.08 -2.38 6.33
N ILE A 130 6.95 -2.95 5.90
CA ILE A 130 6.68 -4.40 5.97
C ILE A 130 6.59 -5.09 4.60
N ASP A 131 6.74 -4.35 3.50
CA ASP A 131 6.85 -4.98 2.18
C ASP A 131 8.23 -5.62 2.02
N THR A 132 8.32 -6.91 2.34
CA THR A 132 9.52 -7.72 2.20
C THR A 132 9.60 -8.43 0.84
N SER A 133 8.89 -7.96 -0.20
CA SER A 133 8.97 -8.50 -1.55
C SER A 133 8.60 -9.99 -1.67
N CYS A 134 7.54 -10.43 -0.96
CA CYS A 134 7.02 -11.80 -1.03
C CYS A 134 6.77 -12.25 -2.47
N TYR A 135 6.14 -11.42 -3.29
CA TYR A 135 5.83 -11.73 -4.70
C TYR A 135 7.10 -11.94 -5.55
N GLY A 136 8.25 -11.41 -5.11
CA GLY A 136 9.56 -11.58 -5.75
C GLY A 136 10.40 -12.73 -5.18
N GLY A 137 9.81 -13.57 -4.32
CA GLY A 137 10.45 -14.77 -3.80
C GLY A 137 11.20 -14.64 -2.48
N ASN A 138 11.09 -13.51 -1.78
CA ASN A 138 11.72 -13.34 -0.46
C ASN A 138 10.82 -13.91 0.64
N LYS A 139 10.02 -13.08 1.31
CA LYS A 139 9.12 -13.50 2.38
C LYS A 139 7.90 -12.61 2.53
N LEU A 140 6.82 -13.17 3.04
CA LEU A 140 5.72 -12.42 3.62
C LEU A 140 6.08 -12.07 5.06
N SER A 141 5.88 -10.82 5.47
CA SER A 141 6.13 -10.38 6.84
C SER A 141 4.93 -9.67 7.45
N ALA A 142 4.88 -9.69 8.76
CA ALA A 142 3.90 -9.01 9.58
C ALA A 142 4.58 -8.47 10.84
N VAL A 143 3.96 -7.48 11.46
CA VAL A 143 4.41 -6.89 12.72
C VAL A 143 3.28 -6.93 13.73
N ILE A 144 3.61 -7.22 14.99
CA ILE A 144 2.71 -7.06 16.11
C ILE A 144 3.02 -5.71 16.75
N VAL A 145 1.98 -4.90 16.93
CA VAL A 145 2.11 -3.53 17.44
C VAL A 145 1.25 -3.35 18.68
N GLU A 146 1.83 -2.68 19.67
CA GLU A 146 1.16 -2.28 20.90
C GLU A 146 1.67 -0.90 21.31
N ASN A 147 0.78 0.03 21.66
CA ASN A 147 1.12 1.35 22.17
C ASN A 147 2.15 2.09 21.30
N ASN A 148 1.94 2.16 19.98
CA ASN A 148 2.87 2.78 19.02
C ASN A 148 4.26 2.13 18.88
N ASN A 149 4.44 0.91 19.38
CA ASN A 149 5.70 0.18 19.29
C ASN A 149 5.52 -1.16 18.59
N VAL A 150 6.50 -1.54 17.77
CA VAL A 150 6.59 -2.91 17.25
C VAL A 150 7.15 -3.80 18.37
N ILE A 151 6.37 -4.79 18.78
CA ILE A 151 6.76 -5.74 19.84
C ILE A 151 7.23 -7.08 19.28
N ASP A 152 6.81 -7.43 18.07
CA ASP A 152 7.25 -8.66 17.39
C ASP A 152 7.18 -8.53 15.86
N ILE A 153 7.96 -9.38 15.18
CA ILE A 153 8.02 -9.47 13.72
C ILE A 153 7.88 -10.93 13.32
N LEU A 154 6.82 -11.23 12.57
CA LEU A 154 6.55 -12.56 12.03
C LEU A 154 6.93 -12.60 10.56
N SER A 155 7.43 -13.74 10.08
CA SER A 155 7.64 -13.91 8.63
C SER A 155 7.58 -15.37 8.21
N VAL A 156 7.19 -15.57 6.95
CA VAL A 156 7.20 -16.87 6.27
C VAL A 156 7.82 -16.69 4.89
N SER A 157 8.78 -17.56 4.54
CA SER A 157 9.42 -17.55 3.22
C SER A 157 8.39 -17.76 2.13
N THR A 158 8.58 -17.11 0.98
CA THR A 158 7.72 -17.30 -0.18
C THR A 158 7.78 -18.76 -0.63
N ASN A 159 6.62 -19.34 -0.92
CA ASN A 159 6.56 -20.65 -1.57
C ASN A 159 6.95 -20.51 -3.04
N GLU A 160 7.91 -21.29 -3.51
CA GLU A 160 8.39 -21.23 -4.90
C GLU A 160 7.27 -21.40 -5.94
N LYS A 161 6.19 -22.12 -5.58
CA LYS A 161 5.02 -22.31 -6.45
C LYS A 161 4.22 -21.02 -6.66
N ASP A 162 4.34 -20.06 -5.75
CA ASP A 162 3.66 -18.76 -5.82
C ASP A 162 4.48 -17.73 -6.62
N ILE A 163 5.73 -18.04 -6.93
CA ILE A 163 6.61 -17.18 -7.73
C ILE A 163 6.41 -17.54 -9.20
N GLN A 164 5.98 -16.57 -9.98
CA GLN A 164 5.91 -16.75 -11.42
C GLN A 164 7.33 -16.75 -12.01
N LYS A 165 7.70 -17.81 -12.73
CA LYS A 165 8.87 -17.78 -13.60
C LYS A 165 8.56 -16.86 -14.76
N LEU A 166 9.05 -15.62 -14.71
CA LEU A 166 9.11 -14.76 -15.89
C LEU A 166 9.95 -15.50 -16.93
N SER A 167 9.29 -16.05 -17.95
CA SER A 167 9.96 -16.51 -19.16
C SER A 167 10.27 -15.26 -19.96
N PHE A 168 11.46 -14.69 -19.73
CA PHE A 168 12.00 -13.73 -20.69
C PHE A 168 12.38 -14.52 -21.95
N PRO A 169 11.85 -14.19 -23.15
CA PRO A 169 12.46 -14.67 -24.36
C PRO A 169 13.87 -14.06 -24.44
N HIS A 170 14.88 -14.92 -24.53
CA HIS A 170 16.25 -14.55 -24.86
C HIS A 170 16.34 -14.01 -26.29
#